data_AF-A0A8G0KW89-F1
#
_entry.id   AF-A0A8G0KW89-F1
#
_cell.length_a   1.000
_cell.length_b   1.000
_cell.length_c   1.000
_cell.angle_alpha   90.00
_cell.angle_beta   90.00
_cell.angle_gamma   90.00
#
_symmetry.space_group_name_H-M   'P 1'
#
loop_
_entity.id
_entity.type
_entity.pdbx_description
1 polymer ?
#
loop_
_entity_poly.entity_id
_entity_poly.type
_entity_poly.pdbx_seq_one_letter_code
_entity_poly.pdbx_strand_id
1 'polypeptide(L)'
;MIKRGKKIKIPYGSNGVLYPKPSQINGSINSYAGGKNLITVGATRILNDAGYYSVTEYSSIGPTTDGRIKPDICAEGETIDFNFQKEEGTSFATPLVSSIVSAFSEEYKINNGQYPTATTIKAALINSALDIGDPGPDYISGWGQCNGEELFRYAAKNALVIQDIKTLRASSETIYKIPLYYPVVIYLK
;
A
#
# COMPACT_ATOMS: atom_id res chain seq x y z
N MET A 1 -20.69 16.64 13.12
CA MET A 1 -21.06 15.37 12.45
C MET A 1 -19.84 14.45 12.42
N ILE A 2 -19.86 13.37 13.20
CA ILE A 2 -18.77 12.39 13.25
C ILE A 2 -18.81 11.62 11.93
N LYS A 3 -17.84 11.86 11.03
CA LYS A 3 -17.69 11.07 9.80
C LYS A 3 -17.47 9.60 10.22
N ARG A 4 -18.39 8.71 9.86
CA ARG A 4 -18.25 7.26 10.06
C ARG A 4 -16.89 6.83 9.49
N GLY A 5 -15.97 6.40 10.36
CA GLY A 5 -14.67 5.89 9.93
C GLY A 5 -14.85 4.76 8.92
N LYS A 6 -14.02 4.76 7.88
CA LYS A 6 -14.00 3.73 6.84
C LYS A 6 -13.80 2.37 7.55
N LYS A 7 -14.78 1.47 7.43
CA LYS A 7 -14.60 0.09 7.92
C LYS A 7 -13.51 -0.53 7.08
N ILE A 8 -12.36 -0.79 7.69
CA ILE A 8 -11.28 -1.52 7.06
C ILE A 8 -11.77 -2.96 6.92
N LYS A 9 -12.01 -3.37 5.67
CA LYS A 9 -12.25 -4.77 5.34
C LYS A 9 -10.97 -5.50 5.71
N ILE A 10 -11.05 -6.28 6.78
CA ILE A 10 -10.08 -7.32 7.08
C ILE A 10 -10.06 -8.24 5.85
N PRO A 11 -8.88 -8.63 5.30
CA PRO A 11 -8.75 -9.36 4.05
C PRO A 11 -9.22 -10.83 4.12
N TYR A 12 -10.25 -11.10 4.92
CA TYR A 12 -11.04 -12.30 4.79
C TYR A 12 -12.04 -12.02 3.67
N GLY A 13 -11.87 -12.66 2.51
CA GLY A 13 -12.95 -12.75 1.54
C GLY A 13 -14.21 -13.30 2.23
N SER A 14 -15.39 -13.05 1.65
CA SER A 14 -16.68 -13.52 2.18
C SER A 14 -16.76 -15.04 2.44
N ASN A 15 -15.77 -15.80 1.94
CA ASN A 15 -15.69 -17.26 1.99
C ASN A 15 -14.43 -17.78 2.71
N GLY A 16 -13.74 -16.97 3.53
CA GLY A 16 -12.56 -17.44 4.29
C GLY A 16 -11.28 -17.63 3.47
N VAL A 17 -11.26 -17.18 2.21
CA VAL A 17 -10.06 -17.18 1.37
C VAL A 17 -9.15 -16.05 1.83
N LEU A 18 -7.92 -16.40 2.21
CA LEU A 18 -6.85 -15.44 2.51
C LEU A 18 -6.50 -14.72 1.21
N TYR A 19 -6.57 -13.39 1.22
CA TYR A 19 -5.94 -12.62 0.17
C TYR A 19 -4.41 -12.62 0.36
N PRO A 20 -3.66 -12.58 -0.74
CA PRO A 20 -4.14 -12.65 -2.11
C PRO A 20 -4.60 -14.08 -2.42
N LYS A 21 -5.65 -14.24 -3.26
CA LYS A 21 -6.07 -15.58 -3.69
C LYS A 21 -4.82 -16.31 -4.23
N PRO A 22 -4.55 -17.56 -3.85
CA PRO A 22 -3.43 -18.32 -4.41
C PRO A 22 -3.67 -18.57 -5.91
N SER A 23 -3.36 -17.59 -6.74
CA SER A 23 -3.22 -17.78 -8.18
C SER A 23 -1.80 -18.27 -8.44
N GLN A 24 -1.66 -19.23 -9.36
CA GLN A 24 -0.38 -19.76 -9.82
C GLN A 24 0.37 -18.74 -10.70
N ILE A 25 0.52 -17.50 -10.23
CA ILE A 25 1.33 -16.50 -10.92
C ILE A 25 2.77 -16.61 -10.44
N ASN A 26 3.68 -16.70 -11.41
CA ASN A 26 5.11 -16.62 -11.15
C ASN A 26 5.46 -15.15 -10.93
N GLY A 27 5.90 -14.82 -9.72
CA GLY A 27 6.36 -13.46 -9.43
C GLY A 27 7.68 -13.14 -10.10
N SER A 28 7.86 -11.86 -10.43
CA SER A 28 9.05 -11.28 -11.05
C SER A 28 9.75 -10.25 -10.15
N ILE A 29 9.33 -10.12 -8.88
CA ILE A 29 9.98 -9.26 -7.89
C ILE A 29 11.42 -9.72 -7.64
N ASN A 30 12.37 -8.81 -7.88
CA ASN A 30 13.78 -9.09 -7.64
C ASN A 30 14.14 -9.16 -6.15
N SER A 31 15.32 -9.70 -5.84
CA SER A 31 15.80 -9.88 -4.46
C SER A 31 15.89 -8.59 -3.64
N TYR A 32 16.20 -7.46 -4.29
CA TYR A 32 16.28 -6.15 -3.63
C TYR A 32 14.90 -5.61 -3.26
N ALA A 33 13.90 -5.80 -4.12
CA ALA A 33 12.52 -5.38 -3.91
C ALA A 33 11.71 -6.35 -3.03
N GLY A 34 12.23 -7.57 -2.82
CA GLY A 34 11.59 -8.61 -2.01
C GLY A 34 11.66 -8.38 -0.49
N GLY A 35 12.34 -7.34 0.00
CA GLY A 35 12.50 -7.10 1.45
C GLY A 35 11.18 -6.88 2.21
N LYS A 36 11.08 -7.43 3.42
CA LYS A 36 9.87 -7.32 4.27
C LYS A 36 9.60 -5.88 4.72
N ASN A 37 10.66 -5.15 5.04
CA ASN A 37 10.61 -3.81 5.64
C ASN A 37 10.81 -2.67 4.63
N LEU A 38 10.85 -2.99 3.34
CA LEU A 38 10.90 -2.00 2.27
C LEU A 38 9.49 -1.58 1.87
N ILE A 39 9.37 -0.37 1.31
CA ILE A 39 8.21 0.03 0.51
C ILE A 39 8.60 -0.21 -0.95
N THR A 40 8.06 -1.28 -1.52
CA THR A 40 8.26 -1.66 -2.92
C THR A 40 7.15 -1.08 -3.76
N VAL A 41 7.51 -0.38 -4.83
CA VAL A 41 6.58 0.38 -5.66
C VAL A 41 6.48 -0.24 -7.05
N GLY A 42 5.27 -0.63 -7.44
CA GLY A 42 4.92 -1.00 -8.81
C GLY A 42 4.54 0.22 -9.65
N ALA A 43 4.42 0.03 -10.96
CA ALA A 43 4.08 1.09 -11.90
C ALA A 43 2.65 0.92 -12.43
N THR A 44 1.91 2.02 -12.50
CA THR A 44 0.61 2.12 -13.14
C THR A 44 0.61 3.18 -14.24
N ARG A 45 -0.43 3.12 -15.07
CA ARG A 45 -0.81 4.15 -16.05
C ARG A 45 -2.22 4.64 -15.73
N ILE A 46 -2.48 5.91 -16.04
CA ILE A 46 -3.83 6.48 -16.02
C ILE A 46 -4.59 5.94 -17.24
N LEU A 47 -5.77 5.37 -17.02
CA LEU A 47 -6.65 4.91 -18.10
C LEU A 47 -7.58 6.01 -18.61
N ASN A 48 -7.95 6.97 -17.75
CA ASN A 48 -8.80 8.10 -18.08
C ASN A 48 -8.75 9.18 -16.98
N ASP A 49 -9.31 10.35 -17.30
CA ASP A 49 -9.40 11.50 -16.39
C ASP A 49 -10.29 11.26 -15.15
N ALA A 50 -11.05 10.15 -15.12
CA ALA A 50 -11.87 9.78 -13.97
C ALA A 50 -11.08 9.05 -12.86
N GLY A 51 -9.75 8.93 -13.00
CA GLY A 51 -8.87 8.38 -11.96
C GLY A 51 -8.85 6.86 -11.91
N TYR A 52 -9.12 6.20 -13.03
CA TYR A 52 -8.91 4.76 -13.16
C TYR A 52 -7.45 4.48 -13.53
N TYR A 53 -6.83 3.54 -12.82
CA TYR A 53 -5.45 3.13 -13.05
C TYR A 53 -5.40 1.66 -13.48
N SER A 54 -4.42 1.33 -14.32
CA SER A 54 -4.02 -0.06 -14.59
C SER A 54 -2.55 -0.22 -14.27
N VAL A 55 -2.17 -1.36 -13.72
CA VAL A 55 -0.74 -1.74 -13.61
C VAL A 55 -0.16 -1.88 -15.01
N THR A 56 1.06 -1.41 -15.22
CA THR A 56 1.75 -1.49 -16.52
C THR A 56 2.35 -2.88 -16.74
N GLU A 57 2.48 -3.28 -18.00
CA GLU A 57 2.99 -4.61 -18.38
C GLU A 57 4.45 -4.86 -17.98
N TYR A 58 5.26 -3.80 -17.87
CA TYR A 58 6.65 -3.90 -17.43
C TYR A 58 6.80 -3.90 -15.89
N SER A 59 5.73 -3.61 -15.14
CA SER A 59 5.79 -3.62 -13.68
C SER A 59 6.02 -5.05 -13.19
N SER A 60 7.03 -5.24 -12.33
CA SER A 60 7.21 -6.53 -11.68
C SER A 60 6.06 -6.82 -10.73
N ILE A 61 5.64 -8.08 -10.70
CA ILE A 61 4.51 -8.57 -9.89
C ILE A 61 4.99 -9.63 -8.91
N GLY A 62 4.32 -9.75 -7.78
CA GLY A 62 4.52 -10.83 -6.83
C GLY A 62 3.91 -12.17 -7.31
N PRO A 63 3.92 -13.19 -6.44
CA PRO A 63 4.47 -13.18 -5.08
C PRO A 63 6.00 -13.03 -5.04
N THR A 64 6.55 -12.73 -3.87
CA THR A 64 7.95 -13.07 -3.58
C THR A 64 8.13 -14.59 -3.55
N THR A 65 9.37 -15.08 -3.53
CA THR A 65 9.66 -16.53 -3.45
C THR A 65 9.03 -17.24 -2.25
N ASP A 66 8.77 -16.52 -1.15
CA ASP A 66 8.09 -16.99 0.06
C ASP A 66 6.59 -16.63 0.11
N GLY A 67 5.97 -16.24 -1.01
CA GLY A 67 4.52 -16.06 -1.12
C GLY A 67 3.97 -14.71 -0.66
N ARG A 68 4.82 -13.74 -0.27
CA ARG A 68 4.35 -12.43 0.20
C ARG A 68 3.84 -11.57 -0.95
N ILE A 69 2.88 -10.71 -0.62
CA ILE A 69 2.40 -9.66 -1.52
C ILE A 69 3.53 -8.65 -1.75
N LYS A 70 3.89 -8.48 -3.02
CA LYS A 70 4.71 -7.40 -3.55
C LYS A 70 4.18 -7.07 -4.97
N PRO A 71 4.24 -5.81 -5.45
CA PRO A 71 4.70 -4.61 -4.73
C PRO A 71 3.84 -4.31 -3.48
N ASP A 72 4.27 -3.42 -2.60
CA ASP A 72 3.40 -2.99 -1.50
C ASP A 72 2.33 -2.02 -2.00
N ILE A 73 2.69 -1.14 -2.93
CA ILE A 73 1.78 -0.15 -3.53
C ILE A 73 2.21 0.10 -4.97
N CYS A 74 1.35 0.68 -5.78
CA CYS A 74 1.69 1.17 -7.11
C CYS A 74 1.60 2.70 -7.16
N ALA A 75 2.31 3.30 -8.10
CA ALA A 75 2.16 4.70 -8.45
C ALA A 75 2.34 4.88 -9.96
N GLU A 76 1.97 6.05 -10.46
CA GLU A 76 2.09 6.34 -11.88
C GLU A 76 3.56 6.26 -12.32
N GLY A 77 3.82 5.41 -13.32
CA GLY A 77 5.16 5.13 -13.83
C GLY A 77 5.34 5.46 -15.30
N GLU A 78 4.28 5.84 -16.02
CA GLU A 78 4.39 6.42 -17.35
C GLU A 78 4.55 7.92 -17.20
N THR A 79 5.75 8.45 -17.45
CA THR A 79 5.96 9.89 -17.39
C THR A 79 5.75 10.53 -18.75
N ILE A 80 5.04 11.64 -18.68
CA ILE A 80 4.69 12.56 -19.75
C ILE A 80 5.92 13.44 -20.03
N ASP A 81 6.44 13.35 -21.26
CA ASP A 81 7.37 14.26 -21.93
C ASP A 81 8.61 14.75 -21.13
N PHE A 82 9.63 13.90 -20.98
CA PHE A 82 10.99 14.34 -20.68
C PHE A 82 11.71 14.65 -22.00
N ASN A 83 12.04 15.91 -22.26
CA ASN A 83 12.68 16.34 -23.51
C ASN A 83 11.92 15.90 -24.78
N PHE A 84 10.59 15.95 -24.78
CA PHE A 84 9.75 15.49 -25.89
C PHE A 84 9.83 13.96 -26.17
N GLN A 85 10.22 13.18 -25.16
CA GLN A 85 10.26 11.72 -25.20
C GLN A 85 9.40 11.16 -24.06
N LYS A 86 8.60 10.14 -24.38
CA LYS A 86 7.88 9.35 -23.38
C LYS A 86 8.88 8.44 -22.69
N GLU A 87 9.02 8.59 -21.37
CA GLU A 87 9.84 7.73 -20.52
C GLU A 87 8.93 6.99 -19.54
N GLU A 88 9.20 5.71 -19.29
CA GLU A 88 8.34 4.88 -18.44
C GLU A 88 9.14 3.90 -17.60
N GLY A 89 8.63 3.57 -16.41
CA GLY A 89 9.27 2.61 -15.52
C GLY A 89 8.83 2.72 -14.07
N THR A 90 9.02 1.62 -13.32
CA THR A 90 8.93 1.64 -11.85
C THR A 90 9.93 2.60 -11.22
N SER A 91 11.01 2.93 -11.94
CA SER A 91 11.99 3.97 -11.59
C SER A 91 11.40 5.37 -11.56
N PHE A 92 10.27 5.64 -12.20
CA PHE A 92 9.52 6.91 -12.10
C PHE A 92 8.43 6.84 -11.02
N ALA A 93 7.77 5.69 -10.89
CA ALA A 93 6.77 5.47 -9.83
C ALA A 93 7.39 5.56 -8.42
N THR A 94 8.60 5.01 -8.24
CA THR A 94 9.29 4.98 -6.93
C THR A 94 9.60 6.38 -6.36
N PRO A 95 10.27 7.31 -7.09
CA PRO A 95 10.51 8.66 -6.59
C PRO A 95 9.21 9.47 -6.41
N LEU A 96 8.14 9.19 -7.17
CA LEU A 96 6.82 9.79 -6.93
C LEU A 96 6.26 9.39 -5.56
N VAL A 97 6.32 8.10 -5.18
CA VAL A 97 5.92 7.68 -3.83
C VAL A 97 6.85 8.31 -2.77
N SER A 98 8.15 8.39 -3.05
CA SER A 98 9.12 9.00 -2.13
C SER A 98 8.81 10.47 -1.85
N SER A 99 8.41 11.25 -2.86
CA SER A 99 8.07 12.67 -2.67
C SER A 99 6.78 12.84 -1.85
N ILE A 100 5.77 12.02 -2.13
CA ILE A 100 4.52 11.97 -1.36
C ILE A 100 4.79 11.63 0.11
N VAL A 101 5.64 10.61 0.37
CA VAL A 101 6.03 10.22 1.73
C VAL A 101 6.79 11.33 2.46
N SER A 102 7.67 12.05 1.75
CA SER A 102 8.39 13.19 2.32
C SER A 102 7.43 14.28 2.79
N ALA A 103 6.48 14.67 1.93
CA ALA A 103 5.50 15.70 2.26
C ALA A 103 4.55 15.25 3.39
N PHE A 104 4.10 14.00 3.37
CA PHE A 104 3.34 13.40 4.48
C PHE A 104 4.11 13.43 5.80
N SER A 105 5.42 13.13 5.77
CA SER A 105 6.25 13.07 6.98
C SER A 105 6.39 14.44 7.65
N GLU A 106 6.48 15.51 6.86
CA GLU A 106 6.50 16.87 7.40
C GLU A 106 5.14 17.29 7.97
N GLU A 107 4.05 17.04 7.25
CA GLU A 107 2.70 17.32 7.75
C GLU A 107 2.40 16.55 9.05
N TYR A 108 2.82 15.28 9.11
CA TYR A 108 2.70 14.46 10.32
C TYR A 108 3.48 15.07 11.48
N LYS A 109 4.71 15.55 11.27
CA LYS A 109 5.52 16.20 12.29
C LYS A 109 4.89 17.51 12.78
N ILE A 110 4.35 18.33 11.88
CA ILE A 110 3.64 19.57 12.25
C ILE A 110 2.47 19.25 13.20
N ASN A 111 1.71 18.21 12.90
CA ASN A 111 0.50 17.86 13.66
C ASN A 111 0.75 17.04 14.94
N ASN A 112 1.85 16.27 15.00
CA ASN A 112 2.11 15.30 16.07
C ASN A 112 3.39 15.57 16.87
N GLY A 113 4.18 16.59 16.49
CA GLY A 113 5.41 17.00 17.18
C GLY A 113 6.64 16.12 16.93
N GLN A 114 6.52 15.07 16.12
CA GLN A 114 7.60 14.13 15.78
C GLN A 114 7.38 13.51 14.40
N TYR A 115 8.45 13.10 13.73
CA TYR A 115 8.34 12.38 12.45
C TYR A 115 7.67 11.01 12.62
N PRO A 116 6.93 10.52 11.61
CA PRO A 116 6.34 9.19 11.66
C PRO A 116 7.42 8.11 11.56
N THR A 117 7.18 6.96 12.18
CA THR A 117 8.07 5.79 12.04
C THR A 117 7.92 5.15 10.65
N ALA A 118 8.91 4.35 10.22
CA ALA A 118 8.81 3.58 8.96
C ALA A 118 7.55 2.68 8.91
N THR A 119 7.18 2.08 10.04
CA THR A 119 5.95 1.29 10.17
C THR A 119 4.70 2.16 9.98
N THR A 120 4.67 3.34 10.61
CA THR A 120 3.58 4.31 10.46
C THR A 120 3.40 4.73 9.00
N ILE A 121 4.50 5.06 8.31
CA ILE A 121 4.49 5.44 6.89
C ILE A 121 3.95 4.30 6.03
N LYS A 122 4.55 3.10 6.12
CA LYS A 122 4.16 1.95 5.31
C LYS A 122 2.70 1.58 5.53
N ALA A 123 2.25 1.61 6.78
CA ALA A 123 0.87 1.33 7.12
C ALA A 123 -0.11 2.38 6.62
N ALA A 124 0.21 3.68 6.76
CA ALA A 124 -0.64 4.75 6.27
C ALA A 124 -0.79 4.67 4.74
N LEU A 125 0.31 4.43 4.02
CA LEU A 125 0.30 4.21 2.56
C LEU A 125 -0.63 3.06 2.16
N ILE A 126 -0.48 1.90 2.79
CA ILE A 126 -1.29 0.71 2.48
C ILE A 126 -2.78 0.97 2.77
N ASN A 127 -3.11 1.62 3.88
CA ASN A 127 -4.50 1.86 4.26
C ASN A 127 -5.15 3.04 3.52
N SER A 128 -4.35 3.94 2.96
CA SER A 128 -4.83 5.03 2.13
C SER A 128 -4.95 4.66 0.66
N ALA A 129 -4.26 3.60 0.22
CA ALA A 129 -4.23 3.15 -1.17
C ALA A 129 -5.64 3.00 -1.78
N LEU A 130 -5.76 3.41 -3.03
CA LEU A 130 -6.92 3.15 -3.86
C LEU A 130 -6.79 1.74 -4.44
N ASP A 131 -7.67 0.85 -4.01
CA ASP A 131 -7.77 -0.51 -4.54
C ASP A 131 -8.08 -0.47 -6.06
N ILE A 132 -7.30 -1.18 -6.87
CA ILE A 132 -7.41 -1.19 -8.33
C ILE A 132 -7.47 -2.62 -8.85
N GLY A 133 -8.38 -2.89 -9.78
CA GLY A 133 -8.64 -4.25 -10.25
C GLY A 133 -9.62 -5.01 -9.34
N ASP A 134 -9.27 -6.25 -9.00
CA ASP A 134 -10.10 -7.10 -8.14
C ASP A 134 -10.09 -6.61 -6.69
N PRO A 135 -11.24 -6.56 -5.99
CA PRO A 135 -11.26 -6.06 -4.63
C PRO A 135 -10.36 -6.85 -3.66
N GLY A 136 -9.53 -6.14 -2.92
CA GLY A 136 -8.60 -6.66 -1.93
C GLY A 136 -7.16 -6.75 -2.45
N PRO A 137 -6.18 -6.97 -1.55
CA PRO A 137 -4.79 -6.98 -1.97
C PRO A 137 -4.46 -8.15 -2.89
N ASP A 138 -3.63 -7.88 -3.89
CA ASP A 138 -3.27 -8.84 -4.94
C ASP A 138 -1.76 -8.75 -5.26
N TYR A 139 -1.26 -9.71 -6.03
CA TYR A 139 0.16 -9.79 -6.37
C TYR A 139 0.60 -8.86 -7.51
N ILE A 140 -0.34 -8.24 -8.23
CA ILE A 140 -0.11 -7.34 -9.36
C ILE A 140 -0.02 -5.89 -8.87
N SER A 141 -1.01 -5.43 -8.12
CA SER A 141 -1.12 -4.06 -7.61
C SER A 141 -0.67 -3.90 -6.15
N GLY A 142 -0.46 -5.00 -5.44
CA GLY A 142 -0.17 -4.97 -4.02
C GLY A 142 -1.41 -4.59 -3.22
N TRP A 143 -1.35 -3.45 -2.54
CA TRP A 143 -2.50 -2.86 -1.86
C TRP A 143 -3.22 -1.78 -2.69
N GLY A 144 -2.76 -1.55 -3.93
CA GLY A 144 -3.39 -0.64 -4.88
C GLY A 144 -2.56 0.59 -5.24
N GLN A 145 -3.20 1.58 -5.85
CA GLN A 145 -2.61 2.86 -6.27
C GLN A 145 -2.38 3.79 -5.07
N CYS A 146 -1.22 4.45 -5.03
CA CYS A 146 -0.90 5.49 -4.07
C CYS A 146 -1.91 6.64 -4.13
N ASN A 147 -2.55 6.93 -3.00
CA ASN A 147 -3.50 8.03 -2.85
C ASN A 147 -2.97 9.02 -1.81
N GLY A 148 -2.37 10.11 -2.30
CA GLY A 148 -1.81 11.17 -1.47
C GLY A 148 -2.89 11.91 -0.66
N GLU A 149 -4.06 12.17 -1.24
CA GLU A 149 -5.12 12.89 -0.53
C GLU A 149 -5.60 12.12 0.71
N GLU A 150 -5.89 10.82 0.55
CA GLU A 150 -6.29 9.97 1.66
C GLU A 150 -5.13 9.77 2.65
N LEU A 151 -3.89 9.63 2.17
CA LEU A 151 -2.70 9.50 3.01
C LEU A 151 -2.56 10.69 3.97
N PHE A 152 -2.75 11.92 3.48
CA PHE A 152 -2.60 13.12 4.30
C PHE A 152 -3.64 13.21 5.42
N ARG A 153 -4.80 12.53 5.32
CA ARG A 153 -5.75 12.44 6.44
C ARG A 153 -5.16 11.71 7.65
N TYR A 154 -4.21 10.80 7.43
CA TYR A 154 -3.50 10.09 8.48
C TYR A 154 -2.41 10.93 9.16
N ALA A 155 -2.07 12.10 8.62
CA ALA A 155 -1.14 13.03 9.27
C ALA A 155 -1.79 13.80 10.42
N ALA A 156 -3.12 13.88 10.46
CA ALA A 156 -3.84 14.58 11.51
C ALA A 156 -3.61 13.96 12.89
N LYS A 157 -3.59 14.81 13.92
CA LYS A 157 -3.41 14.39 15.31
C LYS A 157 -4.46 13.35 15.71
N ASN A 158 -4.02 12.25 16.33
CA ASN A 158 -4.85 11.11 16.75
C ASN A 158 -5.57 10.37 15.62
N ALA A 159 -5.22 10.59 14.34
CA ALA A 159 -5.84 9.88 13.22
C ALA A 159 -5.42 8.41 13.14
N LEU A 160 -4.25 8.07 13.68
CA LEU A 160 -3.64 6.75 13.61
C LEU A 160 -3.66 6.04 14.97
N VAL A 161 -4.15 4.80 14.99
CA VAL A 161 -3.92 3.85 16.08
C VAL A 161 -3.32 2.58 15.49
N ILE A 162 -2.09 2.30 15.89
CA ILE A 162 -1.38 1.07 15.57
C ILE A 162 -1.73 0.06 16.67
N GLN A 163 -2.41 -1.01 16.31
CA GLN A 163 -2.74 -2.11 17.22
C GLN A 163 -2.19 -3.42 16.65
N ASP A 164 -1.55 -4.21 17.50
CA ASP A 164 -1.17 -5.57 17.16
C ASP A 164 -2.43 -6.46 17.07
N ILE A 165 -2.36 -7.51 16.25
CA ILE A 165 -3.44 -8.46 15.97
C ILE A 165 -4.05 -9.06 17.24
N LYS A 166 -3.24 -9.25 18.29
CA LYS A 166 -3.69 -9.79 19.58
C LYS A 166 -4.59 -8.81 20.34
N THR A 167 -4.38 -7.51 20.17
CA THR A 167 -5.10 -6.44 20.89
C THR A 167 -6.36 -5.98 20.13
N LEU A 168 -6.48 -6.28 18.84
CA LEU A 168 -7.62 -5.90 17.97
C LEU A 168 -8.98 -6.45 18.42
N ARG A 169 -9.02 -7.50 19.24
CA ARG A 169 -10.29 -8.11 19.70
C ARG A 169 -11.02 -7.31 20.79
N ALA A 170 -10.42 -6.23 21.31
CA ALA A 170 -10.87 -5.61 22.56
C ALA A 170 -11.39 -4.15 22.49
N SER A 171 -11.28 -3.39 21.39
CA SER A 171 -11.60 -1.95 21.41
C SER A 171 -12.78 -1.51 20.51
N SER A 172 -13.69 -0.70 21.06
CA SER A 172 -14.90 -0.14 20.45
C SER A 172 -14.76 1.27 19.83
N GLU A 173 -13.59 1.90 19.89
CA GLU A 173 -13.41 3.25 19.33
C GLU A 173 -13.13 3.24 17.82
N THR A 174 -13.64 4.27 17.13
CA THR A 174 -13.37 4.47 15.70
C THR A 174 -12.05 5.23 15.54
N ILE A 175 -10.99 4.47 15.28
CA ILE A 175 -9.71 5.00 14.78
C ILE A 175 -9.40 4.30 13.44
N TYR A 176 -8.70 4.96 12.50
CA TYR A 176 -8.21 4.28 11.30
C TYR A 176 -7.19 3.21 11.74
N LYS A 177 -7.51 1.94 11.46
CA LYS A 177 -6.85 0.76 12.07
C LYS A 177 -5.77 0.21 11.15
N ILE A 178 -4.58 -0.05 11.66
CA ILE A 178 -3.53 -0.68 10.87
C ILE A 178 -3.47 -2.17 11.22
N PRO A 179 -3.88 -3.10 10.34
CA PRO A 179 -3.57 -4.51 10.53
C PRO A 179 -2.10 -4.75 10.18
N LEU A 180 -1.26 -5.00 11.19
CA LEU A 180 0.10 -5.49 10.97
C LEU A 180 0.02 -6.97 10.58
N TYR A 181 0.12 -7.27 9.28
CA TYR A 181 0.28 -8.64 8.80
C TYR A 181 1.72 -9.11 9.07
N TYR A 182 1.93 -9.73 10.23
CA TYR A 182 3.07 -10.62 10.41
C TYR A 182 2.69 -11.97 9.80
N PRO A 183 3.46 -12.54 8.86
CA PRO A 183 3.27 -13.94 8.51
C PRO A 183 3.44 -14.76 9.79
N VAL A 184 2.37 -15.43 10.21
CA VAL A 184 2.45 -16.42 11.29
C VAL A 184 3.38 -17.50 10.77
N VAL A 185 4.60 -17.56 11.30
CA VAL A 185 5.46 -18.73 11.13
C VAL A 185 4.78 -19.85 11.92
N ILE A 186 3.97 -20.65 11.24
CA ILE A 186 3.49 -21.91 11.79
C ILE A 186 4.70 -22.84 11.75
N TYR A 187 5.43 -22.93 12.87
CA TYR A 187 6.28 -24.08 13.10
C TYR A 187 5.38 -25.30 13.21
N LEU A 188 5.23 -26.05 12.11
CA LEU A 188 4.69 -27.40 12.19
C LEU A 188 5.75 -28.25 12.90
N LYS A 189 5.42 -28.71 14.10
CA LYS A 189 6.10 -29.84 14.76
C LYS A 189 5.61 -31.14 14.16
#